data_AF-A0A358KIU7-F1
#
_entry.id   AF-A0A358KIU7-F1
#
_cell.length_a   1.000
_cell.length_b   1.000
_cell.length_c   1.000
_cell.angle_alpha   90.00
_cell.angle_beta   90.00
_cell.angle_gamma   90.00
#
_symmetry.space_group_name_H-M   'P 1'
#
loop_
_entity.id
_entity.type
_entity.pdbx_description
1 polymer ?
#
loop_
_entity_poly.entity_id
_entity_poly.type
_entity_poly.pdbx_seq_one_letter_code
_entity_poly.pdbx_strand_id
1 'polypeptide(L)'
;CDVRYYWSTGQRKLTVNEKPIRRLADYLGTLRTVVFCTEDLHLVKGSAKSRRRFLDLLLTQTQPGYLGLLHRYTESLRSRNALLKRDTPDAALLESFTAELITSGNKLMAARRGLVDKLSPLVRLGYRKIAAKPEDAKMDYAPSVREDFAVELAKSRAREQRYRSTIIG
;
A
#
# COMPACT_ATOMS: atom_id res chain seq x y z
N CYS A 1 -16.45 20.10 8.84
CA CYS A 1 -16.83 18.68 8.73
C CYS A 1 -17.08 18.19 10.14
N ASP A 2 -18.32 17.81 10.47
CA ASP A 2 -18.68 17.33 11.80
C ASP A 2 -18.54 15.80 11.81
N VAL A 3 -17.65 15.27 12.65
CA VAL A 3 -17.39 13.84 12.81
C VAL A 3 -17.81 13.44 14.22
N ARG A 4 -18.83 12.58 14.33
CA ARG A 4 -19.25 12.02 15.61
C ARG A 4 -18.96 10.52 15.63
N TYR A 5 -18.30 10.08 16.69
CA TYR A 5 -17.97 8.67 16.93
C TYR A 5 -18.66 8.21 18.22
N TYR A 6 -19.40 7.12 18.12
CA TYR A 6 -20.09 6.47 19.24
C TYR A 6 -19.62 5.02 19.34
N TRP A 7 -19.18 4.61 20.52
CA TRP A 7 -18.71 3.26 20.81
C TRP A 7 -19.38 2.69 22.05
N SER A 8 -19.94 1.50 21.91
CA SER A 8 -20.39 0.62 22.99
C SER A 8 -19.88 -0.82 22.74
N THR A 9 -20.01 -1.69 23.75
CA THR A 9 -19.61 -3.11 23.68
C THR A 9 -20.27 -3.89 22.54
N GLY A 10 -21.43 -3.46 22.04
CA GLY A 10 -22.13 -4.08 20.91
C GLY A 10 -22.26 -3.22 19.64
N GLN A 11 -21.86 -1.94 19.68
CA GLN A 11 -22.11 -1.03 18.57
C GLN A 11 -20.98 -0.01 18.36
N ARG A 12 -20.53 0.09 17.11
CA ARG A 12 -19.68 1.17 16.61
C ARG A 12 -20.48 1.97 15.61
N LYS A 13 -20.75 3.25 15.88
CA LYS A 13 -21.45 4.16 14.96
C LYS A 13 -20.56 5.37 14.68
N LEU A 14 -20.31 5.62 13.41
CA LEU A 14 -19.52 6.76 12.93
C LEU A 14 -20.41 7.56 11.97
N THR A 15 -20.55 8.86 12.20
CA THR A 15 -21.28 9.76 11.30
C THR A 15 -20.40 10.92 10.85
N VAL A 16 -20.48 11.26 9.57
CA VAL A 16 -19.90 12.47 8.99
C VAL A 16 -21.04 13.34 8.49
N ASN A 17 -21.13 14.58 8.98
CA ASN A 17 -22.23 15.50 8.69
C ASN A 17 -23.59 14.80 8.84
N GLU A 18 -23.77 14.12 9.98
CA GLU A 18 -24.99 13.38 10.37
C GLU A 18 -25.32 12.12 9.55
N LYS A 19 -24.60 11.87 8.45
CA LYS A 19 -24.78 10.66 7.65
C LYS A 19 -23.98 9.49 8.24
N PRO A 20 -24.61 8.35 8.54
CA PRO A 20 -23.90 7.18 9.03
C PRO A 20 -22.98 6.63 7.95
N ILE A 21 -21.72 6.41 8.33
CA ILE A 21 -20.73 5.78 7.48
C ILE A 21 -20.95 4.27 7.51
N ARG A 22 -21.20 3.68 6.34
CA ARG A 22 -21.42 2.23 6.20
C ARG A 22 -20.13 1.47 5.95
N ARG A 23 -19.14 2.10 5.31
CA ARG A 23 -17.82 1.50 5.04
C ARG A 23 -16.73 2.40 5.59
N LEU A 24 -15.78 1.82 6.30
CA LEU A 24 -14.63 2.55 6.85
C LEU A 24 -13.83 3.30 5.76
N ALA A 25 -13.85 2.79 4.53
CA ALA A 25 -13.28 3.43 3.35
C ALA A 25 -13.87 4.84 3.07
N ASP A 26 -15.15 5.06 3.34
CA ASP A 26 -15.83 6.34 3.09
C ASP A 26 -15.44 7.42 4.11
N TYR A 27 -14.78 7.02 5.20
CA TYR A 27 -14.25 7.91 6.23
C TYR A 27 -12.78 8.30 5.99
N LEU A 28 -12.00 7.42 5.36
CA LEU A 28 -10.55 7.62 5.20
C LEU A 28 -10.27 8.82 4.29
N GLY A 29 -9.53 9.80 4.82
CA GLY A 29 -9.21 11.07 4.15
C GLY A 29 -10.14 12.24 4.50
N THR A 30 -11.27 11.98 5.17
CA THR A 30 -12.20 13.02 5.65
C THR A 30 -11.67 13.70 6.91
N LEU A 31 -11.14 12.92 7.84
CA LEU A 31 -10.39 13.42 9.00
C LEU A 31 -8.92 13.02 8.83
N ARG A 32 -8.03 14.01 8.72
CA ARG A 32 -6.59 13.77 8.65
C ARG A 32 -6.02 13.87 10.06
N THR A 33 -5.59 12.75 10.62
CA THR A 33 -4.96 12.68 11.93
C THR A 33 -3.57 12.06 11.84
N VAL A 34 -2.70 12.50 12.73
CA VAL A 34 -1.38 11.90 12.93
C VAL A 34 -1.33 11.45 14.39
N VAL A 35 -0.99 10.18 14.59
CA VAL A 35 -0.79 9.60 15.92
C VAL A 35 0.69 9.26 16.02
N PHE A 36 1.31 9.66 17.13
CA PHE A 36 2.66 9.25 17.49
C PHE A 36 2.58 8.13 18.52
N CYS A 37 3.21 6.99 18.24
CA CYS A 37 3.23 5.87 19.16
C CYS A 37 4.55 5.09 19.06
N THR A 38 4.79 4.19 20.02
CA THR A 38 6.03 3.39 20.09
C THR A 38 6.25 2.53 18.84
N GLU A 39 5.18 2.16 18.16
CA GLU A 39 5.20 1.38 16.92
C GLU A 39 5.84 2.12 15.75
N ASP A 40 5.96 3.45 15.80
CA ASP A 40 6.60 4.26 14.76
C ASP A 40 8.08 3.90 14.58
N LEU A 41 8.72 3.33 15.61
CA LEU A 41 10.09 2.78 15.50
C LEU A 41 10.21 1.69 14.43
N HIS A 42 9.12 1.01 14.06
CA HIS A 42 9.11 0.03 12.96
C HIS A 42 9.36 0.66 11.59
N LEU A 43 9.19 1.97 11.42
CA LEU A 43 9.57 2.65 10.19
C LEU A 43 11.09 2.54 9.96
N VAL A 44 11.86 2.66 11.04
CA VAL A 44 13.33 2.63 11.01
C VAL A 44 13.85 1.21 11.19
N LYS A 45 13.45 0.52 12.28
CA LYS A 45 14.00 -0.80 12.66
C LYS A 45 13.19 -1.99 12.13
N GLY A 46 12.02 -1.74 11.55
CA GLY A 46 11.10 -2.80 11.15
C GLY A 46 11.34 -3.33 9.72
N SER A 47 10.42 -4.21 9.30
CA SER A 47 10.46 -4.84 7.98
C SER A 47 9.97 -3.90 6.86
N ALA A 48 10.24 -4.27 5.61
CA ALA A 48 9.71 -3.58 4.44
C ALA A 48 8.15 -3.57 4.42
N LYS A 49 7.50 -4.55 5.05
CA LYS A 49 6.04 -4.59 5.19
C LYS A 49 5.53 -3.42 6.03
N SER A 50 6.21 -3.08 7.12
CA SER A 50 5.84 -1.96 7.99
C SER A 50 5.95 -0.62 7.26
N ARG A 51 7.06 -0.39 6.54
CA ARG A 51 7.25 0.81 5.70
C ARG A 51 6.21 0.91 4.58
N ARG A 52 5.92 -0.18 3.88
CA ARG A 52 4.85 -0.20 2.86
C ARG A 52 3.49 0.13 3.44
N ARG A 53 3.14 -0.45 4.59
CA ARG A 53 1.87 -0.16 5.29
C ARG A 53 1.75 1.33 5.64
N PHE A 54 2.83 1.95 6.10
CA PHE A 54 2.85 3.38 6.37
C PHE A 54 2.61 4.21 5.11
N LEU A 55 3.32 3.93 4.02
CA LEU A 55 3.12 4.62 2.74
C LEU A 55 1.69 4.44 2.23
N ASP A 56 1.13 3.23 2.31
CA ASP A 56 -0.23 2.93 1.85
C ASP A 56 -1.28 3.66 2.68
N LEU A 57 -1.10 3.74 4.00
CA LEU A 57 -1.99 4.46 4.91
C LEU A 57 -1.93 5.97 4.67
N LEU A 58 -0.74 6.52 4.44
CA LEU A 58 -0.58 7.94 4.11
C LEU A 58 -1.23 8.28 2.77
N LEU A 59 -0.94 7.50 1.72
CA LEU A 59 -1.55 7.67 0.39
C LEU A 59 -3.07 7.52 0.41
N THR A 60 -3.59 6.59 1.20
CA THR A 60 -5.05 6.42 1.37
C THR A 60 -5.71 7.68 1.96
N GLN A 61 -5.03 8.38 2.87
CA GLN A 61 -5.55 9.61 3.48
C GLN A 61 -5.36 10.86 2.61
N THR A 62 -4.35 10.87 1.73
CA THR A 62 -3.98 12.07 0.97
C THR A 62 -4.38 12.02 -0.51
N GLN A 63 -4.56 10.84 -1.09
CA GLN A 63 -4.82 10.65 -2.51
C GLN A 63 -6.16 9.92 -2.73
N PRO A 64 -7.19 10.63 -3.22
CA PRO A 64 -8.45 10.00 -3.61
C PRO A 64 -8.24 8.85 -4.59
N GLY A 65 -8.98 7.75 -4.39
CA GLY A 65 -8.91 6.56 -5.25
C GLY A 65 -7.75 5.60 -4.97
N TYR A 66 -6.75 5.99 -4.15
CA TYR A 66 -5.63 5.10 -3.82
C TYR A 66 -6.09 3.81 -3.14
N LEU A 67 -7.05 3.91 -2.21
CA LEU A 67 -7.60 2.73 -1.53
C LEU A 67 -8.27 1.75 -2.50
N GLY A 68 -9.01 2.27 -3.47
CA GLY A 68 -9.62 1.45 -4.52
C GLY A 68 -8.56 0.78 -5.40
N LEU A 69 -7.50 1.51 -5.75
CA LEU A 69 -6.36 0.97 -6.49
C LEU A 69 -5.64 -0.14 -5.71
N LEU A 70 -5.36 0.09 -4.42
CA LEU A 70 -4.74 -0.91 -3.55
C LEU A 70 -5.62 -2.16 -3.43
N HIS A 71 -6.93 -1.98 -3.28
CA HIS A 71 -7.87 -3.10 -3.24
C HIS A 71 -7.81 -3.93 -4.52
N ARG A 72 -7.89 -3.30 -5.69
CA ARG A 72 -7.78 -3.99 -6.99
C ARG A 72 -6.50 -4.80 -7.11
N TYR A 73 -5.36 -4.20 -6.76
CA TYR A 73 -4.08 -4.92 -6.75
C TYR A 73 -4.12 -6.15 -5.82
N THR A 74 -4.61 -5.98 -4.59
CA THR A 74 -4.63 -7.08 -3.61
C THR A 74 -5.58 -8.21 -4.01
N GLU A 75 -6.73 -7.89 -4.60
CA GLU A 75 -7.67 -8.91 -5.08
C GLU A 75 -7.11 -9.63 -6.30
N SER A 76 -6.55 -8.92 -7.28
CA SER A 76 -5.91 -9.53 -8.45
C SER A 76 -4.75 -10.44 -8.06
N LEU A 77 -3.91 -10.01 -7.11
CA LEU A 77 -2.82 -10.83 -6.56
C LEU A 77 -3.37 -12.09 -5.87
N ARG A 78 -4.42 -11.95 -5.06
CA ARG A 78 -5.04 -13.08 -4.36
C ARG A 78 -5.65 -14.09 -5.35
N SER A 79 -6.44 -13.62 -6.31
CA SER A 79 -7.08 -14.45 -7.33
C SER A 79 -6.05 -15.16 -8.21
N ARG A 80 -5.01 -14.44 -8.64
CA ARG A 80 -3.87 -15.03 -9.37
C ARG A 80 -3.18 -16.12 -8.55
N ASN A 81 -2.86 -15.86 -7.28
CA ASN A 81 -2.24 -16.85 -6.40
C ASN A 81 -3.15 -18.06 -6.14
N ALA A 82 -4.47 -17.87 -6.09
CA ALA A 82 -5.42 -18.98 -5.97
C ALA A 82 -5.40 -19.86 -7.24
N LEU A 83 -5.34 -19.25 -8.42
CA LEU A 83 -5.22 -19.98 -9.69
C LEU A 83 -3.91 -20.75 -9.80
N LEU A 84 -2.78 -20.14 -9.45
CA LEU A 84 -1.45 -20.79 -9.48
C LEU A 84 -1.34 -22.03 -8.59
N LYS A 85 -2.23 -22.19 -7.60
CA LYS A 85 -2.25 -23.37 -6.73
C LYS A 85 -3.00 -24.56 -7.32
N ARG A 86 -3.79 -24.35 -8.39
CA ARG A 86 -4.53 -25.41 -9.10
C ARG A 86 -3.57 -26.18 -10.00
N ASP A 87 -3.80 -27.48 -10.17
CA ASP A 87 -2.94 -28.31 -11.03
C ASP A 87 -3.14 -27.98 -12.52
N THR A 88 -4.36 -27.59 -12.92
CA THR A 88 -4.70 -27.09 -14.25
C THR A 88 -5.38 -25.72 -14.15
N PRO A 89 -4.62 -24.61 -14.07
CA PRO A 89 -5.18 -23.28 -14.02
C PRO A 89 -5.83 -22.89 -15.35
N ASP A 90 -6.95 -22.18 -15.29
CA ASP A 90 -7.55 -21.54 -16.46
C ASP A 90 -6.61 -20.41 -16.94
N ALA A 91 -6.06 -20.58 -18.15
CA ALA A 91 -5.10 -19.65 -18.72
C ALA A 91 -5.71 -18.26 -19.00
N ALA A 92 -6.97 -18.19 -19.43
CA ALA A 92 -7.63 -16.92 -19.75
C ALA A 92 -7.87 -16.10 -18.47
N LEU A 93 -8.32 -16.76 -17.39
CA LEU A 93 -8.46 -16.11 -16.09
C LEU A 93 -7.10 -15.69 -15.52
N LEU A 94 -6.08 -16.53 -15.63
CA LEU A 94 -4.74 -16.22 -15.14
C LEU A 94 -4.15 -14.99 -15.85
N GLU A 95 -4.28 -14.91 -17.17
CA GLU A 95 -3.84 -13.75 -17.97
C GLU A 95 -4.64 -12.49 -17.62
N SER A 96 -5.97 -12.60 -17.46
CA SER A 96 -6.82 -11.46 -17.05
C SER A 96 -6.40 -10.87 -15.70
N PHE A 97 -6.23 -11.70 -14.67
CA PHE A 97 -5.74 -11.22 -13.36
C PHE A 97 -4.29 -10.73 -13.42
N THR A 98 -3.46 -11.29 -14.30
CA THR A 98 -2.08 -10.83 -14.51
C THR A 98 -2.07 -9.42 -15.10
N ALA A 99 -2.92 -9.12 -16.09
CA ALA A 99 -3.04 -7.79 -16.67
C ALA A 99 -3.50 -6.74 -15.65
N GLU A 100 -4.50 -7.06 -14.81
CA GLU A 100 -4.96 -6.14 -13.75
C GLU A 100 -3.91 -5.98 -12.66
N LEU A 101 -3.18 -7.03 -12.29
CA LEU A 101 -2.08 -6.97 -11.33
C LEU A 101 -0.97 -6.02 -11.81
N ILE A 102 -0.55 -6.15 -13.06
CA ILE A 102 0.48 -5.29 -13.67
C ILE A 102 0.00 -3.84 -13.70
N THR A 103 -1.21 -3.61 -14.20
CA THR A 103 -1.79 -2.27 -14.37
C THR A 103 -1.93 -1.55 -13.03
N SER A 104 -2.50 -2.24 -12.03
CA SER A 104 -2.69 -1.67 -10.70
C SER A 104 -1.37 -1.52 -9.94
N GLY A 105 -0.45 -2.48 -10.07
CA GLY A 105 0.87 -2.45 -9.44
C GLY A 105 1.75 -1.31 -9.95
N ASN A 106 1.77 -1.06 -11.25
CA ASN A 106 2.49 0.09 -11.83
C ASN A 106 2.01 1.42 -11.25
N LYS A 107 0.69 1.60 -11.13
CA LYS A 107 0.10 2.81 -10.52
C LYS A 107 0.45 2.94 -9.04
N LEU A 108 0.45 1.84 -8.28
CA LEU A 108 0.87 1.85 -6.87
C LEU A 108 2.35 2.22 -6.71
N MET A 109 3.23 1.64 -7.54
CA MET A 109 4.66 1.95 -7.52
C MET A 109 4.92 3.42 -7.83
N ALA A 110 4.23 3.98 -8.83
CA ALA A 110 4.33 5.39 -9.17
C ALA A 110 3.88 6.30 -8.01
N ALA A 111 2.72 6.02 -7.40
CA ALA A 111 2.20 6.78 -6.27
C ALA A 111 3.14 6.72 -5.04
N ARG A 112 3.66 5.52 -4.72
CA ARG A 112 4.62 5.33 -3.62
C ARG A 112 5.94 6.06 -3.86
N ARG A 113 6.48 6.00 -5.08
CA ARG A 113 7.69 6.73 -5.45
C ARG A 113 7.48 8.23 -5.29
N GLY A 114 6.41 8.77 -5.87
CA GLY A 114 6.09 10.19 -5.76
C GLY A 114 5.86 10.66 -4.33
N LEU A 115 5.35 9.80 -3.43
CA LEU A 115 5.27 10.10 -2.01
C LEU A 115 6.64 10.13 -1.34
N VAL A 116 7.51 9.14 -1.61
CA VAL A 116 8.87 9.10 -1.04
C VAL A 116 9.70 10.31 -1.49
N ASP A 117 9.60 10.70 -2.75
CA ASP A 117 10.28 11.89 -3.29
C ASP A 117 9.86 13.17 -2.56
N LYS A 118 8.58 13.28 -2.18
CA LYS A 118 8.05 14.40 -1.37
C LYS A 118 8.45 14.31 0.10
N LEU A 119 8.51 13.12 0.67
CA LEU A 119 8.83 12.91 2.08
C LEU A 119 10.32 13.07 2.39
N SER A 120 11.21 12.62 1.50
CA SER A 120 12.65 12.64 1.73
C SER A 120 13.19 14.02 2.16
N PRO A 121 12.86 15.16 1.51
CA PRO A 121 13.33 16.47 1.97
C PRO A 121 12.74 16.88 3.33
N LEU A 122 11.48 16.51 3.62
CA LEU A 122 10.83 16.82 4.89
C LEU A 122 11.46 16.02 6.05
N VAL A 123 11.78 14.75 5.81
CA VAL A 123 12.49 13.90 6.77
C VAL A 123 13.88 14.44 7.03
N ARG A 124 14.61 14.85 5.99
CA ARG A 124 15.92 15.51 6.15
C ARG A 124 15.82 16.76 7.03
N LEU A 125 14.86 17.62 6.75
CA LEU A 125 14.64 18.85 7.52
C LEU A 125 14.29 18.54 8.99
N GLY A 126 13.39 17.59 9.23
CA GLY A 126 13.01 17.16 10.57
C GLY A 126 14.19 16.57 11.34
N TYR A 127 14.97 15.71 10.69
CA TYR A 127 16.14 15.06 11.29
C TYR A 127 17.21 16.08 11.69
N ARG A 128 17.54 17.05 10.81
CA ARG A 128 18.52 18.10 11.11
C ARG A 128 18.16 18.97 12.32
N LYS A 129 16.87 19.09 12.66
CA LYS A 129 16.42 19.87 13.83
C LYS A 129 16.66 19.14 15.16
N ILE A 130 16.80 17.82 15.14
CA ILE A 130 16.90 16.99 16.34
C ILE A 130 18.25 16.29 16.49
N ALA A 131 18.98 16.09 15.39
CA ALA A 131 20.26 15.42 15.39
C ALA A 131 21.36 16.38 15.88
N ALA A 132 22.14 15.93 16.87
CA ALA A 132 23.30 16.67 17.36
C ALA A 132 24.46 16.73 16.35
N LYS A 133 24.49 15.79 15.39
CA LYS A 133 25.49 15.71 14.32
C LYS A 133 24.81 15.94 12.96
N PRO A 134 25.51 16.54 11.99
CA PRO A 134 24.99 16.81 10.66
C PRO A 134 25.01 15.55 9.78
N GLU A 135 24.29 14.51 10.18
CA GLU A 135 24.02 13.37 9.30
C GLU A 135 22.80 13.67 8.43
N ASP A 136 22.89 13.38 7.13
CA ASP A 136 21.81 13.62 6.19
C ASP A 136 20.89 12.40 6.07
N ALA A 137 19.71 12.50 6.70
CA ALA A 137 18.65 11.53 6.49
C ALA A 137 18.11 11.61 5.05
N LYS A 138 17.98 10.45 4.41
CA LYS A 138 17.41 10.28 3.07
C LYS A 138 16.46 9.09 3.05
N MET A 139 15.42 9.18 2.24
CA MET A 139 14.53 8.07 1.94
C MET A 139 14.59 7.77 0.44
N ASP A 140 14.70 6.49 0.09
CA ASP A 140 14.69 6.02 -1.30
C ASP A 140 13.63 4.92 -1.48
N TYR A 141 12.90 4.98 -2.59
CA TYR A 141 11.91 3.96 -2.94
C TYR A 141 12.57 2.84 -3.77
N ALA A 142 12.72 1.67 -3.14
CA ALA A 142 13.29 0.47 -3.74
C ALA A 142 12.19 -0.61 -3.98
N PRO A 143 11.51 -0.58 -5.14
CA PRO A 143 10.57 -1.64 -5.51
C PRO A 143 11.27 -2.96 -5.85
N SER A 144 10.50 -4.06 -5.80
CA SER A 144 10.89 -5.39 -6.28
C SER A 144 11.05 -5.40 -7.81
N VAL A 145 10.11 -4.74 -8.52
CA VAL A 145 10.13 -4.49 -9.96
C VAL A 145 10.97 -3.26 -10.25
N ARG A 146 12.00 -3.37 -11.09
CA ARG A 146 12.94 -2.28 -11.39
C ARG A 146 12.68 -1.61 -12.72
N GLU A 147 12.23 -2.38 -13.70
CA GLU A 147 12.00 -1.94 -15.07
C GLU A 147 10.53 -2.18 -15.44
N ASP A 148 10.29 -2.97 -16.47
CA ASP A 148 8.95 -3.31 -16.94
C ASP A 148 8.38 -4.49 -16.14
N PHE A 149 7.26 -4.23 -15.45
CA PHE A 149 6.62 -5.23 -14.62
C PHE A 149 6.12 -6.43 -15.43
N ALA A 150 5.59 -6.24 -16.64
CA ALA A 150 5.12 -7.34 -17.47
C ALA A 150 6.28 -8.25 -17.87
N VAL A 151 7.41 -7.67 -18.28
CA VAL A 151 8.62 -8.41 -18.66
C VAL A 151 9.23 -9.16 -17.48
N GLU A 152 9.37 -8.51 -16.33
CA GLU A 152 9.93 -9.14 -15.13
C GLU A 152 9.04 -10.27 -14.60
N LEU A 153 7.72 -10.06 -14.59
CA LEU A 153 6.77 -11.09 -14.19
C LEU A 153 6.79 -12.28 -15.16
N ALA A 154 6.85 -12.02 -16.48
CA ALA A 154 6.98 -13.07 -17.49
C ALA A 154 8.25 -13.91 -17.31
N LYS A 155 9.39 -13.28 -17.03
CA LYS A 155 10.67 -13.96 -16.71
C LYS A 155 10.59 -14.78 -15.41
N SER A 156 9.63 -14.49 -14.53
CA SER A 156 9.44 -15.19 -13.27
C SER A 156 8.51 -16.42 -13.35
N ARG A 157 7.77 -16.61 -14.45
CA ARG A 157 6.71 -17.63 -14.61
C ARG A 157 7.11 -19.04 -14.16
N ALA A 158 8.27 -19.53 -14.57
CA ALA A 158 8.73 -20.88 -14.18
C ALA A 158 8.92 -21.03 -12.66
N ARG A 159 9.41 -19.99 -11.99
CA ARG A 159 9.55 -19.96 -10.54
C ARG A 159 8.19 -19.84 -9.86
N GLU A 160 7.27 -19.05 -10.41
CA GLU A 160 5.92 -18.91 -9.88
C GLU A 160 5.10 -20.21 -9.94
N GLN A 161 5.25 -20.98 -11.01
CA GLN A 161 4.65 -22.32 -11.14
C GLN A 161 5.22 -23.27 -10.09
N ARG A 162 6.55 -23.26 -9.89
CA ARG A 162 7.20 -24.10 -8.87
C ARG A 162 6.77 -23.75 -7.44
N TYR A 163 6.71 -22.46 -7.12
CA TYR A 163 6.36 -21.98 -5.77
C TYR A 163 4.85 -21.77 -5.57
N ARG A 164 4.04 -22.02 -6.61
CA ARG A 164 2.57 -21.79 -6.63
C ARG A 164 2.17 -20.43 -6.06
N SER A 165 2.97 -19.40 -6.36
CA SER A 165 2.82 -18.05 -5.83
C SER A 165 3.50 -17.00 -6.69
N THR A 166 2.95 -15.79 -6.64
CA THR A 166 3.53 -14.60 -7.29
C THR A 166 4.74 -14.12 -6.50
N ILE A 167 5.90 -14.03 -7.16
CA ILE A 167 7.18 -13.70 -6.49
C ILE A 167 7.68 -12.27 -6.78
N ILE A 168 7.12 -11.60 -7.77
CA ILE A 168 7.44 -10.22 -8.16
C ILE A 168 6.15 -9.40 -8.13
N GLY A 169 6.22 -8.21 -7.52
CA GLY A 169 5.10 -7.28 -7.38
C GLY A 169 5.22 -6.36 -6.19
#